data_AF-A0A422QEN3-F1
#
_entry.id   AF-A0A422QEN3-F1
#
_cell.length_a   1.000
_cell.length_b   1.000
_cell.length_c   1.000
_cell.angle_alpha   90.00
_cell.angle_beta   90.00
_cell.angle_gamma   90.00
#
_symmetry.space_group_name_H-M   'P 1'
#
loop_
_entity.id
_entity.type
_entity.pdbx_description
1 polymer ?
#
loop_
_entity_poly.entity_id
_entity_poly.type
_entity_poly.pdbx_seq_one_letter_code
_entity_poly.pdbx_strand_id
1 'polypeptide(L)'
;GEKESHGCSYADGWNTVQFQRMPNVSLAPGKARLTPDEMVKGIKKGIYIIGDGSFSIDQQRYNSQFGGQLFFEIKDGKIGQMLEDVAYQSNTQEFWGGCSAICDERDWRMGGSFFDGKGQPPQISIVSHGSSTARFNGINVINTARKIG
;
A
#
# COMPACT_ATOMS: atom_id res chain seq x y z
N GLY A 1 3.86 28.61 -5.12
CA GLY A 1 4.85 27.90 -4.29
C GLY A 1 4.48 28.10 -2.84
N GLU A 2 4.90 27.19 -1.97
CA GLU A 2 4.60 27.21 -0.53
C GLU A 2 5.37 28.32 0.21
N LYS A 3 4.78 28.85 1.29
CA LYS A 3 5.37 29.96 2.09
C LYS A 3 6.33 29.47 3.19
N GLU A 4 6.27 28.19 3.54
CA GLU A 4 7.05 27.59 4.61
C GLU A 4 7.44 26.14 4.27
N SER A 5 8.36 25.58 5.06
CA SER A 5 8.81 24.20 4.92
C SER A 5 7.74 23.22 5.42
N HIS A 6 7.58 22.08 4.73
CA HIS A 6 6.76 20.96 5.20
C HIS A 6 7.44 20.08 6.26
N GLY A 7 8.64 20.46 6.73
CA GLY A 7 9.38 19.66 7.73
C GLY A 7 9.88 18.30 7.22
N CYS A 8 9.90 18.08 5.90
CA CYS A 8 10.23 16.79 5.28
C CYS A 8 11.66 16.74 4.72
N SER A 9 12.56 17.64 5.11
CA SER A 9 13.96 17.64 4.64
C SER A 9 14.89 17.32 5.81
N TYR A 10 15.35 16.09 5.89
CA TYR A 10 16.25 15.62 6.93
C TYR A 10 17.20 14.53 6.39
N ALA A 11 18.27 14.27 7.15
CA ALA A 11 19.26 13.25 6.86
C ALA A 11 19.23 12.15 7.92
N ASP A 12 19.80 10.98 7.62
CA ASP A 12 19.93 9.87 8.56
C ASP A 12 21.09 10.03 9.56
N GLY A 13 21.96 11.02 9.36
CA GLY A 13 23.09 11.32 10.23
C GLY A 13 23.57 12.77 10.11
N TRP A 14 24.44 13.19 11.03
CA TRP A 14 25.00 14.55 11.07
C TRP A 14 26.01 14.82 9.93
N ASN A 15 26.59 13.76 9.36
CA ASN A 15 27.62 13.80 8.33
C ASN A 15 27.09 13.47 6.92
N THR A 16 25.76 13.41 6.74
CA THR A 16 25.11 13.09 5.46
C THR A 16 24.23 14.26 4.98
N VAL A 17 24.02 14.34 3.67
CA VAL A 17 23.27 15.45 3.06
C VAL A 17 21.76 15.28 3.27
N GLN A 18 21.08 16.34 3.68
CA GLN A 18 19.62 16.37 3.77
C GLN A 18 18.96 16.52 2.40
N PHE A 19 17.83 15.84 2.21
CA PHE A 19 16.96 16.01 1.05
C PHE A 19 15.52 15.65 1.42
N GLN A 20 14.58 15.86 0.50
CA GLN A 20 13.16 15.57 0.75
C GLN A 20 12.95 14.08 1.03
N ARG A 21 12.34 13.78 2.16
CA ARG A 21 11.93 12.45 2.62
C ARG A 21 10.41 12.36 2.65
N MET A 22 9.90 11.13 2.71
CA MET A 22 8.48 10.91 2.88
C MET A 22 8.09 11.22 4.33
N PRO A 23 7.01 11.97 4.58
CA PRO A 23 6.41 12.02 5.91
C PRO A 23 5.71 10.69 6.22
N ASN A 24 5.16 10.57 7.42
CA ASN A 24 4.22 9.49 7.72
C ASN A 24 2.90 9.74 6.97
N VAL A 25 2.56 8.88 6.02
CA VAL A 25 1.35 9.02 5.20
C VAL A 25 0.36 7.94 5.60
N SER A 26 -0.86 8.34 5.95
CA SER A 26 -1.92 7.41 6.35
C SER A 26 -3.20 7.67 5.57
N LEU A 27 -3.90 6.58 5.24
CA LEU A 27 -5.27 6.64 4.73
C LEU A 27 -6.21 6.80 5.93
N ALA A 28 -6.98 7.89 5.92
CA ALA A 28 -8.01 8.09 6.93
C ALA A 28 -9.06 6.96 6.86
N PRO A 29 -9.57 6.48 8.01
CA PRO A 29 -10.61 5.45 8.00
C PRO A 29 -11.90 5.96 7.35
N GLY A 30 -12.71 5.02 6.86
CA GLY A 30 -14.05 5.32 6.39
C GLY A 30 -14.93 5.91 7.49
N LYS A 31 -15.79 6.87 7.15
CA LYS A 31 -16.74 7.48 8.11
C LYS A 31 -17.98 6.64 8.35
N ALA A 32 -18.36 5.81 7.37
CA ALA A 32 -19.51 4.93 7.47
C ALA A 32 -19.10 3.62 8.14
N ARG A 33 -19.98 3.09 8.99
CA ARG A 33 -19.78 1.81 9.64
C ARG A 33 -19.64 0.70 8.59
N LEU A 34 -18.48 0.08 8.53
CA LEU A 34 -18.15 -0.97 7.57
C LEU A 34 -16.99 -1.81 8.10
N THR A 35 -17.23 -3.10 8.33
CA THR A 35 -16.18 -4.08 8.64
C THR A 35 -15.64 -4.75 7.38
N PRO A 36 -14.44 -5.38 7.43
CA PRO A 36 -13.94 -6.19 6.32
C PRO A 36 -14.92 -7.29 5.90
N ASP A 37 -15.54 -8.00 6.86
CA ASP A 37 -16.53 -9.05 6.60
C ASP A 37 -17.80 -8.53 5.90
N GLU A 38 -18.21 -7.29 6.20
CA GLU A 38 -19.32 -6.64 5.51
C GLU A 38 -18.93 -6.21 4.10
N MET A 39 -17.71 -5.66 3.94
CA MET A 39 -17.18 -5.20 2.66
C MET A 39 -17.07 -6.33 1.64
N VAL A 40 -16.58 -7.51 2.07
CA VAL A 40 -16.37 -8.63 1.14
C VAL A 40 -17.67 -9.19 0.58
N LYS A 41 -18.81 -9.07 1.27
CA LYS A 41 -20.13 -9.58 0.81
C LYS A 41 -20.53 -9.07 -0.57
N GLY A 42 -20.11 -7.86 -0.93
CA GLY A 42 -20.38 -7.24 -2.24
C GLY A 42 -19.36 -7.58 -3.33
N ILE A 43 -18.48 -8.57 -3.13
CA ILE A 43 -17.39 -8.93 -4.04
C ILE A 43 -17.62 -10.34 -4.60
N LYS A 44 -17.87 -10.44 -5.90
CA LYS A 44 -18.07 -11.73 -6.59
C LYS A 44 -16.76 -12.51 -6.75
N LYS A 45 -15.68 -11.82 -7.13
CA LYS A 45 -14.33 -12.39 -7.28
C LYS A 45 -13.30 -11.31 -6.95
N GLY A 46 -12.33 -11.63 -6.11
CA GLY A 46 -11.26 -10.71 -5.72
C GLY A 46 -10.15 -11.43 -4.98
N ILE A 47 -9.20 -10.65 -4.46
CA ILE A 47 -8.13 -11.16 -3.59
C ILE A 47 -8.09 -10.25 -2.35
N TYR A 48 -8.09 -10.86 -1.18
CA TYR A 48 -7.84 -10.19 0.09
C TYR A 48 -6.34 -10.28 0.39
N ILE A 49 -5.68 -9.13 0.47
CA ILE A 49 -4.24 -9.00 0.73
C ILE A 49 -4.07 -8.45 2.15
N ILE A 50 -3.29 -9.14 2.97
CA ILE A 50 -3.01 -8.75 4.36
C ILE A 50 -1.53 -8.41 4.49
N GLY A 51 -1.27 -7.27 5.13
CA GLY A 51 0.09 -6.81 5.43
C GLY A 51 0.85 -6.31 4.21
N ASP A 52 2.13 -6.02 4.40
CA ASP A 52 3.05 -5.55 3.37
C ASP A 52 3.99 -6.67 2.91
N GLY A 53 4.44 -6.57 1.66
CA GLY A 53 5.43 -7.48 1.09
C GLY A 53 6.46 -6.72 0.28
N SER A 54 7.14 -7.43 -0.63
CA SER A 54 8.08 -6.80 -1.55
C SER A 54 7.41 -5.66 -2.33
N PHE A 55 8.15 -4.56 -2.52
CA PHE A 55 7.68 -3.40 -3.26
C PHE A 55 8.75 -2.93 -4.25
N SER A 56 8.29 -2.41 -5.39
CA SER A 56 9.12 -1.76 -6.39
C SER A 56 8.36 -0.59 -6.98
N ILE A 57 9.03 0.55 -7.13
CA ILE A 57 8.43 1.79 -7.63
C ILE A 57 9.39 2.38 -8.67
N ASP A 58 8.86 2.82 -9.79
CA ASP A 58 9.68 3.46 -10.82
C ASP A 58 10.21 4.83 -10.39
N GLN A 59 11.22 5.34 -11.10
CA GLN A 59 11.86 6.62 -10.76
C GLN A 59 10.88 7.80 -10.85
N GLN A 60 9.91 7.74 -11.76
CA GLN A 60 8.91 8.80 -11.94
C GLN A 60 7.76 8.72 -10.93
N ARG A 61 7.71 7.67 -10.10
CA ARG A 61 6.65 7.41 -9.10
C ARG A 61 5.25 7.26 -9.69
N TYR A 62 5.19 6.88 -10.96
CA TYR A 62 3.95 6.55 -11.64
C TYR A 62 3.60 5.10 -11.46
N ASN A 63 4.56 4.19 -11.64
CA ASN A 63 4.31 2.76 -11.66
C ASN A 63 4.84 2.10 -10.41
N SER A 64 4.06 1.16 -9.89
CA SER A 64 4.42 0.41 -8.71
C SER A 64 3.98 -1.05 -8.80
N GLN A 65 4.72 -1.90 -8.10
CA GLN A 65 4.37 -3.28 -7.83
C GLN A 65 4.53 -3.54 -6.34
N PHE A 66 3.53 -4.17 -5.75
CA PHE A 66 3.51 -4.49 -4.33
C PHE A 66 3.01 -5.92 -4.09
N GLY A 67 3.56 -6.56 -3.08
CA GLY A 67 3.06 -7.80 -2.50
C GLY A 67 2.36 -7.57 -1.16
N GLY A 68 2.14 -8.66 -0.44
CA GLY A 68 1.59 -8.69 0.91
C GLY A 68 2.15 -9.88 1.69
N GLN A 69 1.80 -10.00 2.97
CA GLN A 69 2.22 -11.11 3.83
C GLN A 69 1.36 -12.35 3.60
N LEU A 70 0.05 -12.16 3.44
CA LEU A 70 -0.92 -13.22 3.17
C LEU A 70 -1.88 -12.81 2.06
N PHE A 71 -2.32 -13.80 1.28
CA PHE A 71 -3.27 -13.61 0.20
C PHE A 71 -4.37 -14.65 0.32
N PHE A 72 -5.62 -14.23 0.16
CA PHE A 72 -6.77 -15.11 0.13
C PHE A 72 -7.63 -14.79 -1.08
N GLU A 73 -8.23 -15.79 -1.71
CA GLU A 73 -9.28 -15.50 -2.68
C GLU A 73 -10.50 -14.92 -1.97
N ILE A 74 -11.21 -14.02 -2.66
CA ILE A 74 -12.59 -13.66 -2.33
C ILE A 74 -13.47 -14.24 -3.42
N LYS A 75 -14.48 -15.03 -3.03
CA LYS A 75 -15.45 -15.63 -3.95
C LYS A 75 -16.86 -15.54 -3.38
N ASP A 76 -17.77 -15.00 -4.18
CA ASP A 76 -19.20 -14.86 -3.87
C ASP A 76 -19.46 -14.33 -2.45
N GLY A 77 -18.76 -13.26 -2.09
CA GLY A 77 -18.96 -12.59 -0.82
C GLY A 77 -18.16 -13.14 0.36
N LYS A 78 -17.26 -14.11 0.14
CA LYS A 78 -16.53 -14.82 1.22
C LYS A 78 -15.03 -14.87 0.97
N ILE A 79 -14.26 -14.69 2.03
CA ILE A 79 -12.82 -14.98 2.05
C ILE A 79 -12.66 -16.51 2.06
N GLY A 80 -11.93 -17.02 1.06
CA GLY A 80 -11.75 -18.45 0.82
C GLY A 80 -10.33 -18.93 1.14
N GLN A 81 -9.81 -19.79 0.27
CA GLN A 81 -8.49 -20.38 0.42
C GLN A 81 -7.35 -19.36 0.26
N MET A 82 -6.19 -19.69 0.82
CA MET A 82 -4.96 -18.95 0.60
C MET A 82 -4.49 -19.06 -0.85
N LEU A 83 -3.82 -18.00 -1.31
CA LEU A 83 -3.13 -17.92 -2.59
C LEU A 83 -1.63 -17.69 -2.34
N GLU A 84 -0.81 -18.07 -3.30
CA GLU A 84 0.63 -17.81 -3.33
C GLU A 84 1.02 -17.01 -4.56
N ASP A 85 2.22 -16.42 -4.53
CA ASP A 85 2.83 -15.70 -5.66
C ASP A 85 1.99 -14.54 -6.19
N VAL A 86 1.29 -13.81 -5.32
CA VAL A 86 0.46 -12.66 -5.71
C VAL A 86 1.26 -11.36 -5.62
N ALA A 87 1.22 -10.57 -6.69
CA ALA A 87 1.61 -9.16 -6.66
C ALA A 87 0.59 -8.32 -7.42
N TYR A 88 0.32 -7.11 -6.95
CA TYR A 88 -0.49 -6.15 -7.69
C TYR A 88 0.39 -5.07 -8.32
N GLN A 89 0.05 -4.69 -9.55
CA GLN A 89 0.72 -3.66 -10.32
C GLN A 89 -0.26 -2.52 -10.58
N SER A 90 0.20 -1.28 -10.43
CA SER A 90 -0.67 -0.15 -10.69
C SER A 90 0.09 1.13 -10.99
N ASN A 91 -0.59 2.00 -11.75
CA ASN A 91 -0.26 3.41 -11.79
C ASN A 91 -0.83 4.11 -10.54
N THR A 92 -0.09 5.03 -9.91
CA THR A 92 -0.52 5.73 -8.70
C THR A 92 -1.91 6.39 -8.84
N GLN A 93 -2.20 7.06 -9.95
CA GLN A 93 -3.49 7.73 -10.15
C GLN A 93 -4.63 6.72 -10.34
N GLU A 94 -4.40 5.66 -11.11
CA GLU A 94 -5.37 4.60 -11.34
C GLU A 94 -5.67 3.82 -10.06
N PHE A 95 -4.64 3.51 -9.27
CA PHE A 95 -4.77 2.84 -7.98
C PHE A 95 -5.71 3.60 -7.05
N TRP A 96 -5.40 4.88 -6.79
CA TRP A 96 -6.21 5.71 -5.90
C TRP A 96 -7.59 6.02 -6.48
N GLY A 97 -7.70 6.17 -7.81
CA GLY A 97 -8.98 6.30 -8.51
C GLY A 97 -9.86 5.05 -8.43
N GLY A 98 -9.25 3.87 -8.25
CA GLY A 98 -9.93 2.60 -8.03
C GLY A 98 -10.44 2.38 -6.60
N CYS A 99 -10.11 3.27 -5.64
CA CYS A 99 -10.56 3.15 -4.26
C CYS A 99 -12.08 3.34 -4.16
N SER A 100 -12.79 2.26 -3.82
CA SER A 100 -14.26 2.22 -3.85
C SER A 100 -14.91 2.10 -2.49
N ALA A 101 -14.15 1.66 -1.47
CA ALA A 101 -14.61 1.61 -0.08
C ALA A 101 -13.42 1.56 0.88
N ILE A 102 -13.60 2.07 2.10
CA ILE A 102 -12.63 2.02 3.20
C ILE A 102 -13.40 1.62 4.46
N CYS A 103 -12.91 0.61 5.18
CA CYS A 103 -13.47 0.21 6.47
C CYS A 103 -13.33 1.33 7.51
N ASP A 104 -14.17 1.29 8.54
CA ASP A 104 -14.15 2.32 9.58
C ASP A 104 -12.95 2.20 10.55
N GLU A 105 -12.91 3.13 11.50
CA GLU A 105 -11.83 3.30 12.48
C GLU A 105 -11.55 2.06 13.33
N ARG A 106 -12.54 1.17 13.50
CA ARG A 106 -12.38 -0.07 14.30
C ARG A 106 -11.43 -1.06 13.62
N ASP A 107 -11.24 -0.92 12.31
CA ASP A 107 -10.30 -1.72 11.52
C ASP A 107 -8.98 -0.98 11.26
N TRP A 108 -8.83 0.26 11.71
CA TRP A 108 -7.64 1.06 11.42
C TRP A 108 -6.42 0.52 12.17
N ARG A 109 -5.30 0.36 11.47
CA ARG A 109 -4.04 -0.15 12.01
C ARG A 109 -2.88 0.72 11.54
N MET A 110 -1.92 0.95 12.42
CA MET A 110 -0.64 1.57 12.07
C MET A 110 0.38 0.49 11.74
N GLY A 111 0.94 0.54 10.53
CA GLY A 111 2.11 -0.21 10.12
C GLY A 111 3.33 0.70 9.96
N GLY A 112 4.48 0.11 9.65
CA GLY A 112 5.68 0.88 9.36
C GLY A 112 6.78 0.04 8.74
N SER A 113 7.70 0.72 8.07
CA SER A 113 8.91 0.13 7.51
C SER A 113 10.13 0.79 8.13
N PHE A 114 11.11 -0.02 8.50
CA PHE A 114 12.43 0.42 8.95
C PHE A 114 13.38 0.70 7.78
N PHE A 115 12.91 0.54 6.54
CA PHE A 115 13.76 0.47 5.35
C PHE A 115 13.31 1.44 4.23
N ASP A 116 12.87 2.66 4.56
CA ASP A 116 12.69 3.72 3.54
C ASP A 116 14.06 4.20 3.06
N GLY A 117 14.52 3.65 1.94
CA GLY A 117 15.80 3.97 1.32
C GLY A 117 15.70 5.04 0.24
N LYS A 118 16.56 6.05 0.30
CA LYS A 118 16.66 7.11 -0.74
C LYS A 118 18.08 7.68 -0.82
N GLY A 119 18.45 8.21 -1.99
CA GLY A 119 19.71 8.94 -2.19
C GLY A 119 20.85 8.07 -2.75
N GLN A 120 21.92 8.74 -3.16
CA GLN A 120 23.20 8.14 -3.54
C GLN A 120 24.33 9.06 -3.03
N PRO A 121 25.06 8.71 -1.95
CA PRO A 121 24.99 7.47 -1.16
C PRO A 121 23.61 7.17 -0.53
N PRO A 122 23.21 5.88 -0.38
CA PRO A 122 21.92 5.52 0.19
C PRO A 122 21.80 5.97 1.65
N GLN A 123 20.65 6.54 2.00
CA GLN A 123 20.23 6.82 3.37
C GLN A 123 18.95 6.07 3.69
N ILE A 124 18.81 5.60 4.93
CA ILE A 124 17.65 4.85 5.41
C ILE A 124 16.89 5.65 6.46
N SER A 125 15.56 5.60 6.44
CA SER A 125 14.74 6.14 7.53
C SER A 125 13.56 5.24 7.86
N ILE A 126 12.97 5.50 9.02
CA ILE A 126 11.78 4.82 9.51
C ILE A 126 10.57 5.63 9.07
N VAL A 127 9.58 4.95 8.48
CA VAL A 127 8.31 5.55 8.07
C VAL A 127 7.16 4.71 8.59
N SER A 128 6.07 5.36 9.00
CA SER A 128 4.84 4.70 9.41
C SER A 128 3.70 5.02 8.46
N HIS A 129 2.89 4.02 8.14
CA HIS A 129 1.71 4.13 7.30
C HIS A 129 0.53 3.47 7.98
N GLY A 130 -0.54 4.22 8.19
CA GLY A 130 -1.76 3.71 8.77
C GLY A 130 -2.90 3.61 7.76
N SER A 131 -3.71 2.57 7.88
CA SER A 131 -4.92 2.40 7.09
C SER A 131 -5.91 1.44 7.75
N SER A 132 -7.18 1.59 7.40
CA SER A 132 -8.14 0.48 7.49
C SER A 132 -8.10 -0.33 6.19
N THR A 133 -8.70 -1.52 6.20
CA THR A 133 -8.92 -2.30 4.97
C THR A 133 -9.64 -1.43 3.94
N ALA A 134 -9.11 -1.38 2.72
CA ALA A 134 -9.66 -0.60 1.62
C ALA A 134 -9.85 -1.49 0.39
N ARG A 135 -10.92 -1.23 -0.36
CA ARG A 135 -11.28 -1.95 -1.58
C ARG A 135 -10.86 -1.15 -2.80
N PHE A 136 -10.04 -1.76 -3.64
CA PHE A 136 -9.62 -1.20 -4.91
C PHE A 136 -10.18 -2.05 -6.07
N ASN A 137 -10.90 -1.41 -6.98
CA ASN A 137 -11.47 -2.07 -8.16
C ASN A 137 -10.57 -1.87 -9.39
N GLY A 138 -10.53 -2.87 -10.27
CA GLY A 138 -9.81 -2.76 -11.55
C GLY A 138 -8.28 -2.81 -11.43
N ILE A 139 -7.75 -3.28 -10.30
CA ILE A 139 -6.29 -3.40 -10.10
C ILE A 139 -5.75 -4.63 -10.83
N ASN A 140 -4.64 -4.46 -11.55
CA ASN A 140 -3.95 -5.57 -12.20
C ASN A 140 -3.23 -6.42 -11.15
N VAL A 141 -3.50 -7.72 -11.15
CA VAL A 141 -2.86 -8.68 -10.25
C VAL A 141 -2.19 -9.77 -11.07
N ILE A 142 -0.93 -10.05 -10.76
CA ILE A 142 -0.10 -11.04 -11.45
C ILE A 142 0.22 -12.22 -10.53
N ASN A 143 0.49 -13.38 -11.15
CA ASN A 143 1.14 -14.50 -10.49
C ASN A 143 2.65 -14.40 -10.76
N THR A 144 3.47 -14.19 -9.72
CA THR A 144 4.92 -13.95 -9.83
C THR A 144 5.71 -15.21 -10.17
N ALA A 145 5.16 -16.41 -9.96
CA ALA A 145 5.77 -17.67 -10.37
C ALA A 145 5.48 -18.03 -11.84
N ARG A 146 4.56 -17.31 -12.50
CA ARG A 146 4.22 -17.59 -13.90
C ARG A 146 5.43 -17.35 -14.81
N LYS A 147 5.95 -18.44 -15.38
CA LYS A 147 6.91 -18.37 -16.49
C LYS A 147 6.17 -17.94 -17.76
N ILE A 148 6.65 -16.87 -18.38
CA ILE A 148 6.25 -16.53 -19.75
C ILE A 148 7.01 -17.52 -20.65
N GLY A 149 6.27 -18.46 -21.23
CA GLY A 149 6.81 -19.42 -22.20
C GLY A 149 7.13 -18.78 -23.54
#